data_AF-A0A4R7J1N6-F1
#
_entry.id   AF-A0A4R7J1N6-F1
#
_cell.length_a   1.000
_cell.length_b   1.000
_cell.length_c   1.000
_cell.angle_alpha   90.00
_cell.angle_beta   90.00
_cell.angle_gamma   90.00
#
_symmetry.space_group_name_H-M   'P 1'
#
loop_
_entity.id
_entity.type
_entity.pdbx_description
1 polymer ?
#
loop_
_entity_poly.entity_id
_entity_poly.type
_entity_poly.pdbx_seq_one_letter_code
_entity_poly.pdbx_strand_id
1 'polypeptide(L)'
;MREHPTTDELAELALGETAAPVADHVAGCADCQAELAALAEVSSLLEGEDPPPIPEAVAARLQATLAEEVERERQGQAFEDQREALLRASKRTELGTFGPNLATEKKDFSPDGRHAVAARNRARRQG
;
A
#
# COMPACT_ATOMS: atom_id res chain seq x y z
N MET A 1 18.71 4.25 48.56
CA MET A 1 19.44 4.18 47.28
C MET A 1 18.44 3.66 46.27
N ARG A 2 18.01 4.51 45.33
CA ARG A 2 17.33 3.98 44.13
C ARG A 2 18.44 3.51 43.20
N GLU A 3 18.29 2.31 42.66
CA GLU A 3 19.22 1.77 41.67
C GLU A 3 19.19 2.67 40.44
N HIS A 4 20.36 2.99 39.88
CA HIS A 4 20.45 3.77 38.65
C HIS A 4 20.09 2.87 37.45
N PRO A 5 19.40 3.41 36.42
CA PRO A 5 19.24 2.73 35.16
C PRO A 5 20.59 2.31 34.58
N THR A 6 20.58 1.19 33.89
CA THR A 6 21.74 0.70 33.14
C THR A 6 22.02 1.63 31.96
N THR A 7 23.25 1.57 31.44
CA THR A 7 23.63 2.33 30.25
C THR A 7 22.79 1.98 29.03
N ASP A 8 22.39 0.71 28.88
CA ASP A 8 21.51 0.26 27.79
C ASP A 8 20.13 0.92 27.89
N GLU A 9 19.54 0.99 29.09
CA GLU A 9 18.28 1.70 29.31
C GLU A 9 18.40 3.21 29.05
N LEU A 10 19.54 3.84 29.37
CA LEU A 10 19.77 5.25 29.02
C LEU A 10 19.95 5.45 27.51
N ALA A 11 20.58 4.50 26.82
CA ALA A 11 20.75 4.54 25.37
C ALA A 11 19.41 4.37 24.63
N GLU A 12 18.57 3.42 25.07
CA GLU A 12 17.21 3.28 24.55
C GLU A 12 16.39 4.57 24.79
N LEU A 13 16.57 5.26 25.93
CA LEU A 13 15.87 6.52 26.23
C LEU A 13 16.32 7.62 25.26
N ALA A 14 17.62 7.68 24.96
CA ALA A 14 18.18 8.62 23.99
C ALA A 14 17.63 8.39 22.57
N LEU A 15 17.31 7.14 22.22
CA LEU A 15 16.68 6.76 20.95
C LEU A 15 15.14 6.90 20.96
N GLY A 16 14.55 7.21 22.12
CA GLY A 16 13.10 7.39 22.28
C GLY A 16 12.31 6.09 22.46
N GLU A 17 12.97 4.98 22.84
CA GLU A 17 12.38 3.63 22.86
C GLU A 17 11.97 3.13 24.27
N THR A 18 12.22 3.89 25.34
CA THR A 18 12.06 3.41 26.74
C THR A 18 10.71 3.65 27.42
N ALA A 19 10.53 2.92 28.53
CA ALA A 19 9.43 3.08 29.48
C ALA A 19 9.54 4.33 30.38
N ALA A 20 8.39 4.92 30.71
CA ALA A 20 8.23 6.11 31.56
C ALA A 20 9.03 6.12 32.90
N PRO A 21 9.22 5.00 33.62
CA PRO A 21 9.97 5.00 34.88
C PRO A 21 11.43 5.43 34.76
N VAL A 22 12.09 5.11 33.64
CA VAL A 22 13.49 5.50 33.38
C VAL A 22 13.57 7.01 33.15
N ALA A 23 12.65 7.55 32.33
CA ALA A 23 12.54 8.99 32.10
C ALA A 23 12.28 9.79 33.39
N ASP A 24 11.38 9.29 34.25
CA ASP A 24 11.08 9.90 35.55
C ASP A 24 12.30 9.90 36.49
N HIS A 25 13.09 8.82 36.51
CA HIS A 25 14.34 8.77 37.28
C HIS A 25 15.36 9.77 36.76
N VAL A 26 15.60 9.78 35.45
CA VAL A 26 16.55 10.70 34.80
C VAL A 26 16.17 12.14 35.07
N ALA A 27 14.88 12.50 35.02
CA ALA A 27 14.43 13.86 35.34
C ALA A 27 14.81 14.31 36.77
N GLY A 28 14.99 13.38 37.71
CA GLY A 28 15.37 13.65 39.09
C GLY A 28 16.83 13.37 39.46
N CYS A 29 17.66 12.86 38.54
CA CYS A 29 19.01 12.38 38.83
C CYS A 29 20.06 13.05 37.94
N ALA A 30 20.88 13.94 38.51
CA ALA A 30 21.89 14.71 37.77
C ALA A 30 22.96 13.82 37.10
N ASP A 31 23.35 12.71 37.73
CA ASP A 31 24.35 11.80 37.18
C ASP A 31 23.81 11.12 35.91
N CYS A 32 22.57 10.61 35.95
CA CYS A 32 21.93 10.01 34.77
C CYS A 32 21.63 11.05 33.68
N GLN A 33 21.37 12.32 34.04
CA GLN A 33 21.24 13.40 33.04
C GLN A 33 22.56 13.67 32.33
N ALA A 34 23.68 13.67 33.07
CA ALA A 34 25.00 13.86 32.49
C ALA A 34 25.38 12.71 31.55
N GLU A 35 25.08 11.46 31.94
CA GLU A 35 25.28 10.29 31.07
C GLU A 35 24.40 10.34 29.81
N LEU A 36 23.12 10.69 29.96
CA LEU A 36 22.21 10.83 28.81
C LEU A 36 22.68 11.94 27.85
N ALA A 37 23.18 13.06 28.38
CA ALA A 37 23.75 14.14 27.58
C ALA A 37 25.00 13.68 26.82
N ALA A 38 25.88 12.89 27.45
CA ALA A 38 27.05 12.32 26.79
C ALA A 38 26.66 11.34 25.67
N LEU A 39 25.64 10.51 25.88
CA LEU A 39 25.11 9.62 24.83
C LEU A 39 24.52 10.42 23.66
N ALA A 40 23.75 11.48 23.93
CA ALA A 40 23.22 12.36 22.91
C ALA A 40 24.32 13.08 22.11
N GLU A 41 25.42 13.47 22.75
CA GLU A 41 26.59 14.05 22.07
C GLU A 41 27.23 13.02 21.10
N VAL A 42 27.41 11.77 21.55
CA VAL A 42 27.95 10.71 20.70
C VAL A 42 27.03 10.43 19.51
N SER A 43 25.72 10.35 19.72
CA SER A 43 24.75 10.16 18.63
C SER A 43 24.83 11.29 17.60
N SER A 44 24.89 12.55 18.06
CA SER A 44 25.04 13.71 17.18
C SER A 44 26.33 13.67 16.36
N LEU A 45 27.45 13.24 16.96
CA LEU A 45 28.72 13.07 16.26
C LEU A 45 28.64 11.99 15.17
N LEU A 46 27.93 10.89 15.43
CA LEU A 46 27.76 9.80 14.47
C LEU A 46 26.79 10.17 13.35
N GLU A 47 25.73 10.93 13.62
CA GLU A 47 24.79 11.42 12.61
C GLU A 47 25.43 12.41 11.63
N GLY A 48 26.45 13.15 12.06
CA GLY A 48 27.18 14.09 11.22
C GLY A 48 28.12 13.44 10.20
N GLU A 49 28.33 12.12 10.27
CA GLU A 49 29.21 11.39 9.36
C GLU A 49 28.41 10.87 8.16
N ASP A 50 28.71 11.41 6.97
CA ASP A 50 28.11 10.90 5.73
C ASP A 50 28.54 9.44 5.52
N PRO A 51 27.59 8.49 5.44
CA PRO A 51 27.94 7.10 5.21
C PRO A 51 28.60 6.96 3.83
N PRO A 52 29.59 6.05 3.68
CA PRO A 52 30.21 5.82 2.39
C PRO A 52 29.15 5.37 1.37
N PRO A 53 29.34 5.71 0.08
CA PRO A 53 28.39 5.32 -0.94
C PRO A 53 28.24 3.80 -0.98
N ILE A 54 27.00 3.34 -1.14
CA ILE A 54 26.69 1.91 -1.29
C ILE A 54 27.42 1.40 -2.55
N PRO A 55 28.11 0.25 -2.48
CA PRO A 55 28.77 -0.32 -3.66
C PRO A 55 27.76 -0.56 -4.80
N GLU A 56 28.15 -0.21 -6.03
CA GLU A 56 27.27 -0.28 -7.21
C GLU A 56 26.64 -1.68 -7.39
N ALA A 57 27.41 -2.74 -7.17
CA ALA A 57 26.91 -4.11 -7.23
C ALA A 57 25.85 -4.44 -6.17
N VAL A 58 25.87 -3.77 -5.01
CA VAL A 58 24.81 -3.89 -3.99
C VAL A 58 23.58 -3.11 -4.45
N ALA A 59 23.76 -1.86 -4.89
CA ALA A 59 22.67 -1.03 -5.39
C ALA A 59 21.93 -1.69 -6.56
N ALA A 60 22.66 -2.26 -7.53
CA ALA A 60 22.09 -2.97 -8.67
C ALA A 60 21.26 -4.20 -8.24
N ARG A 61 21.75 -4.96 -7.25
CA ARG A 61 20.99 -6.09 -6.70
C ARG A 61 19.71 -5.65 -6.01
N LEU A 62 19.77 -4.60 -5.19
CA LEU A 62 18.59 -4.05 -4.52
C LEU A 62 17.56 -3.55 -5.55
N GLN A 63 17.99 -2.85 -6.59
CA GLN A 63 17.12 -2.38 -7.67
C GLN A 63 16.48 -3.54 -8.43
N ALA A 64 17.24 -4.60 -8.74
CA ALA A 64 16.70 -5.79 -9.39
C ALA A 64 15.63 -6.48 -8.52
N THR A 65 15.91 -6.68 -7.23
CA THR A 65 14.93 -7.26 -6.30
C THR A 65 13.66 -6.41 -6.18
N LEU A 66 13.80 -5.09 -6.08
CA LEU A 66 12.65 -4.19 -6.04
C LEU A 66 11.83 -4.25 -7.34
N ALA A 67 12.49 -4.30 -8.49
CA ALA A 67 11.80 -4.42 -9.78
C ALA A 67 11.02 -5.73 -9.89
N GLU A 68 11.59 -6.84 -9.38
CA GLU A 68 10.90 -8.12 -9.33
C GLU A 68 9.69 -8.11 -8.39
N GLU A 69 9.78 -7.49 -7.20
CA GLU A 69 8.64 -7.37 -6.29
C GLU A 69 7.52 -6.53 -6.89
N VAL A 70 7.85 -5.39 -7.51
CA VAL A 70 6.87 -4.55 -8.19
C VAL A 70 6.15 -5.33 -9.30
N GLU A 71 6.86 -6.19 -10.03
CA GLU A 71 6.25 -7.03 -11.06
C GLU A 71 5.37 -8.14 -10.45
N ARG A 72 5.80 -8.76 -9.34
CA ARG A 72 4.97 -9.73 -8.60
C ARG A 72 3.65 -9.11 -8.14
N GLU A 73 3.69 -7.90 -7.57
CA GLU A 73 2.50 -7.19 -7.13
C GLU A 73 1.55 -6.88 -8.30
N ARG A 74 2.10 -6.40 -9.43
CA ARG A 74 1.31 -6.12 -10.64
C ARG A 74 0.61 -7.36 -11.18
N GLN A 75 1.32 -8.49 -11.21
CA GLN A 75 0.75 -9.76 -11.66
C GLN A 75 -0.35 -10.25 -10.72
N GLY A 76 -0.15 -10.12 -9.41
CA GLY A 76 -1.18 -10.41 -8.41
C GLY A 76 -2.43 -9.58 -8.62
N GLN A 77 -2.28 -8.26 -8.76
CA GLN A 77 -3.40 -7.34 -9.03
C GLN A 77 -4.13 -7.69 -10.33
N ALA A 78 -3.41 -7.93 -11.42
CA ALA A 78 -4.01 -8.31 -12.69
C ALA A 78 -4.83 -9.61 -12.61
N PHE A 79 -4.35 -10.58 -11.83
CA PHE A 79 -5.08 -11.83 -11.59
C PHE A 79 -6.36 -11.60 -10.78
N GLU A 80 -6.30 -10.76 -9.75
CA GLU A 80 -7.47 -10.40 -8.95
C GLU A 80 -8.53 -9.67 -9.78
N ASP A 81 -8.12 -8.70 -10.58
CA ASP A 81 -8.99 -7.96 -11.50
C ASP A 81 -9.66 -8.89 -12.51
N GLN A 82 -8.90 -9.83 -13.08
CA GLN A 82 -9.43 -10.82 -14.02
C GLN A 82 -10.47 -11.71 -13.36
N ARG A 83 -10.18 -12.21 -12.14
CA ARG A 83 -11.12 -13.02 -11.37
C ARG A 83 -12.40 -12.24 -11.07
N GLU A 84 -12.29 -10.99 -10.65
CA GLU A 84 -13.46 -10.16 -10.37
C GLU A 84 -14.28 -9.91 -11.64
N ALA A 85 -13.64 -9.62 -12.77
CA ALA A 85 -14.30 -9.44 -14.06
C ALA A 85 -15.09 -10.69 -14.49
N LEU A 86 -14.51 -11.89 -14.31
CA LEU A 86 -15.20 -13.15 -14.58
C LEU A 86 -16.41 -13.35 -13.67
N LEU A 87 -16.29 -13.07 -12.38
CA LEU A 87 -17.41 -13.14 -11.43
C LEU A 87 -18.53 -12.13 -11.75
N ARG A 88 -18.17 -10.92 -12.20
CA ARG A 88 -19.17 -9.94 -12.66
C ARG A 88 -19.88 -10.43 -13.94
N ALA A 89 -19.13 -11.04 -14.87
CA ALA A 89 -19.69 -11.59 -16.10
C ALA A 89 -20.64 -12.76 -15.82
N SER A 90 -20.28 -13.70 -14.93
CA SER A 90 -21.14 -14.84 -14.58
C SER A 90 -22.46 -14.40 -13.93
N LYS A 91 -22.40 -13.46 -12.97
CA LYS A 91 -23.59 -12.86 -12.35
C LYS A 91 -24.51 -12.19 -13.37
N ARG A 92 -23.93 -11.54 -14.39
CA ARG A 92 -24.71 -10.93 -15.49
C ARG A 92 -25.41 -11.99 -16.34
N THR A 93 -24.78 -13.15 -16.58
CA THR A 93 -25.41 -14.22 -17.34
C THR A 93 -26.53 -14.94 -16.58
N GLU A 94 -26.40 -15.06 -15.25
CA GLU A 94 -27.39 -15.69 -14.36
C GLU A 94 -28.66 -14.83 -14.18
N LEU A 95 -28.56 -13.49 -14.24
CA LEU A 95 -29.70 -12.57 -14.15
C LEU A 95 -30.48 -12.39 -15.48
N GLY A 96 -30.28 -13.27 -16.45
CA GLY A 96 -31.11 -13.33 -17.65
C GLY A 96 -30.39 -12.93 -18.93
N THR A 97 -29.47 -13.80 -19.39
CA THR A 97 -29.28 -13.90 -20.84
C THR A 97 -30.48 -14.68 -21.38
N PHE A 98 -31.51 -13.96 -21.83
CA PHE A 98 -32.52 -14.55 -22.71
C PHE A 98 -31.83 -14.95 -24.01
N GLY A 99 -31.19 -16.13 -24.01
CA GLY A 99 -30.81 -16.82 -25.23
C GLY A 99 -32.06 -17.09 -26.07
N PRO A 100 -31.94 -17.27 -27.40
CA PRO A 100 -33.08 -17.72 -28.19
C PRO A 100 -33.58 -19.04 -27.61
N ASN A 101 -34.85 -19.10 -27.22
CA ASN A 101 -35.50 -20.31 -26.73
C ASN A 101 -35.34 -21.43 -27.77
N LEU A 102 -34.43 -22.38 -27.53
CA LEU A 102 -34.27 -23.58 -28.35
C LEU A 102 -35.48 -24.55 -28.22
N ALA A 103 -36.38 -24.29 -27.27
CA ALA A 103 -37.59 -25.07 -27.04
C ALA A 103 -38.78 -24.64 -27.93
N THR A 104 -38.72 -23.48 -28.57
CA THR A 104 -39.82 -22.98 -29.41
C THR A 104 -39.26 -22.29 -30.64
N GLU A 105 -39.38 -22.92 -31.82
CA GLU A 105 -39.22 -22.29 -33.13
C GLU A 105 -40.33 -21.24 -33.41
N LYS A 106 -40.60 -20.33 -32.48
CA LYS A 106 -41.54 -19.22 -32.72
C LYS A 106 -40.89 -17.89 -32.39
N LYS A 107 -40.64 -17.14 -33.46
CA LYS A 107 -40.35 -15.70 -33.43
C LYS A 107 -41.63 -14.95 -33.08
N ASP A 108 -41.86 -14.71 -31.79
CA ASP A 108 -42.81 -13.69 -31.38
C ASP A 108 -42.04 -12.42 -31.03
N PHE A 109 -41.70 -11.67 -32.09
CA PHE A 109 -41.32 -10.27 -32.00
C PHE A 109 -42.58 -9.45 -31.72
N SER A 110 -42.66 -8.82 -30.55
CA SER A 110 -43.75 -7.89 -30.20
C SER A 110 -43.48 -6.51 -30.85
N PRO A 111 -44.38 -5.99 -31.70
CA PRO A 111 -44.09 -4.81 -32.53
C PRO A 111 -44.45 -3.46 -31.91
N ASP A 112 -44.98 -3.38 -30.68
CA ASP A 112 -45.39 -2.11 -30.08
C ASP A 112 -44.63 -1.80 -28.78
N GLY A 113 -43.39 -1.34 -28.98
CA GLY A 113 -42.64 -0.51 -28.03
C GLY A 113 -42.27 0.83 -28.68
N ARG A 114 -43.17 1.44 -29.46
CA ARG A 114 -42.99 2.81 -29.93
C ARG A 114 -43.18 3.76 -28.75
N HIS A 115 -42.12 4.40 -28.29
CA HIS A 115 -41.90 5.84 -28.45
C HIS A 115 -40.72 6.34 -27.59
N ALA A 116 -39.97 7.27 -28.19
CA ALA A 116 -39.06 8.25 -27.56
C ALA A 116 -37.61 7.85 -27.25
N VAL A 117 -36.80 7.68 -28.30
CA VAL A 117 -35.61 8.55 -28.45
C VAL A 117 -35.56 9.04 -29.88
N ALA A 118 -36.34 10.09 -30.12
CA ALA A 118 -36.22 10.90 -31.32
C ALA A 118 -34.78 11.40 -31.47
N ALA A 119 -34.33 11.42 -32.72
CA ALA A 119 -33.53 12.49 -33.28
C ALA A 119 -32.30 12.93 -32.46
N ARG A 120 -31.10 12.44 -32.80
CA ARG A 120 -29.94 13.33 -32.73
C ARG A 120 -28.71 13.02 -33.56
N ASN A 121 -28.44 11.79 -34.00
CA ASN A 121 -27.03 11.47 -34.30
C ASN A 121 -26.58 11.16 -35.72
N ARG A 122 -27.36 11.31 -36.82
CA ARG A 122 -26.72 11.06 -38.13
C ARG A 122 -27.29 11.67 -39.42
N ALA A 123 -28.13 12.71 -39.38
CA ALA A 123 -28.37 13.57 -40.55
C ALA A 123 -27.45 14.82 -40.59
N ARG A 124 -26.49 14.92 -39.65
CA ARG A 124 -25.57 16.06 -39.51
C ARG A 124 -24.12 15.76 -39.92
N ARG A 125 -23.89 14.67 -40.64
CA ARG A 125 -22.61 14.37 -41.29
C ARG A 125 -22.85 14.04 -42.76
N GLN A 126 -22.87 15.12 -43.55
CA GLN A 126 -22.24 15.19 -44.88
C GLN A 126 -22.87 14.35 -45.99
N GLY A 127 -23.85 14.96 -46.67
CA GLY A 127 -24.39 14.56 -47.96
C GLY A 127 -25.21 15.70 -48.52
#